data_AF-A0A2W2DN87-F1
#
_entry.id   AF-A0A2W2DN87-F1
#
_cell.length_a   1.000
_cell.length_b   1.000
_cell.length_c   1.000
_cell.angle_alpha   90.00
_cell.angle_beta   90.00
_cell.angle_gamma   90.00
#
_symmetry.space_group_name_H-M   'P 1'
#
loop_
_entity.id
_entity.type
_entity.pdbx_description
1 polymer ?
#
loop_
_entity_poly.entity_id
_entity_poly.type
_entity_poly.pdbx_seq_one_letter_code
_entity_poly.pdbx_strand_id
1 'polypeptide(L)'
;MQQTRSEPRRARSLILHDVNSSAELRFREAGADADELRYASGYAEVDGEREQWGLYAYTLRAGSDVQAVLLTDTPADFDSTLSTWRSLRFTSSSG
;
A
#
# COMPACT_ATOMS: atom_id res chain seq x y z
N MET A 1 32.54 11.99 -9.98
CA MET A 1 31.55 11.32 -10.85
C MET A 1 30.29 11.08 -10.02
N GLN A 2 29.17 11.67 -10.43
CA GLN A 2 27.89 11.61 -9.69
C GLN A 2 27.16 10.31 -10.05
N GLN A 3 27.00 9.40 -9.09
CA GLN A 3 26.18 8.20 -9.26
C GLN A 3 24.70 8.55 -9.03
N THR A 4 23.98 8.64 -10.15
CA THR A 4 22.63 8.12 -10.37
C THR A 4 21.53 8.50 -9.37
N ARG A 5 21.03 9.74 -9.52
CA ARG A 5 19.73 10.25 -9.06
C ARG A 5 18.50 9.59 -9.74
N SER A 6 18.61 8.34 -10.18
CA SER A 6 17.68 7.72 -11.15
C SER A 6 16.79 6.60 -10.59
N GLU A 7 17.03 6.14 -9.36
CA GLU A 7 16.33 4.97 -8.79
C GLU A 7 14.89 5.20 -8.30
N PRO A 8 14.49 6.34 -7.69
CA PRO A 8 13.16 6.44 -7.07
C PRO A 8 12.02 6.47 -8.09
N ARG A 9 12.27 6.92 -9.33
CA ARG A 9 11.25 6.92 -10.40
C ARG A 9 10.94 5.52 -10.94
N ARG A 10 11.92 4.62 -10.97
CA ARG A 10 11.71 3.22 -11.41
C ARG A 10 11.03 2.38 -10.34
N ALA A 11 11.41 2.53 -9.06
CA ALA A 11 10.73 1.85 -7.95
C ALA A 11 9.25 2.29 -7.84
N ARG A 12 8.99 3.60 -7.93
CA ARG A 12 7.63 4.14 -8.02
C ARG A 12 6.90 3.54 -9.23
N SER A 13 7.51 3.50 -10.41
CA SER A 13 6.89 2.91 -11.61
C SER A 13 6.57 1.42 -11.49
N LEU A 14 7.33 0.64 -10.71
CA LEU A 14 7.09 -0.80 -10.50
C LEU A 14 5.94 -1.06 -9.50
N ILE A 15 5.85 -0.26 -8.43
CA ILE A 15 4.72 -0.28 -7.49
C ILE A 15 3.43 0.23 -8.18
N LEU A 16 3.58 1.20 -9.08
CA LEU A 16 2.48 1.87 -9.78
C LEU A 16 1.92 1.09 -10.98
N HIS A 17 2.64 0.11 -11.53
CA HIS A 17 2.25 -0.48 -12.82
C HIS A 17 1.02 -1.38 -12.72
N ASP A 18 0.74 -2.00 -11.57
CA ASP A 18 -0.59 -2.56 -11.29
C ASP A 18 -0.64 -2.99 -9.83
N VAL A 19 -1.74 -2.66 -9.16
CA VAL A 19 -2.19 -3.45 -8.02
C VAL A 19 -2.17 -4.89 -8.50
N ASN A 20 -1.38 -5.76 -7.86
CA ASN A 20 -0.98 -7.05 -8.44
C ASN A 20 -2.20 -7.73 -9.07
N SER A 21 -2.12 -8.00 -10.36
CA SER A 21 -3.29 -8.44 -11.15
C SER A 21 -3.82 -9.80 -10.69
N SER A 22 -2.99 -10.58 -9.98
CA SER A 22 -3.39 -11.85 -9.35
C SER A 22 -3.98 -11.68 -7.96
N ALA A 23 -4.06 -10.46 -7.41
CA ALA A 23 -4.64 -10.22 -6.09
C ALA A 23 -6.16 -10.36 -6.14
N GLU A 24 -6.72 -10.97 -5.09
CA GLU A 24 -8.16 -11.19 -4.96
C GLU A 24 -8.91 -9.86 -4.81
N LEU A 25 -8.33 -8.95 -4.03
CA LEU A 25 -8.86 -7.61 -3.83
C LEU A 25 -7.83 -6.58 -4.29
N ARG A 26 -8.32 -5.56 -4.99
CA ARG A 26 -7.48 -4.54 -5.60
C ARG A 26 -8.06 -3.15 -5.37
N PHE A 27 -7.24 -2.26 -4.82
CA PHE A 27 -7.61 -0.89 -4.51
C PHE A 27 -6.67 0.07 -5.21
N ARG A 28 -7.26 1.00 -5.97
CA ARG A 28 -6.59 2.18 -6.50
C ARG A 28 -7.50 3.38 -6.27
N GLU A 29 -7.14 4.24 -5.34
CA GLU A 29 -7.98 5.37 -4.93
C GLU A 29 -7.16 6.64 -4.71
N ALA A 30 -7.83 7.79 -4.81
CA ALA A 30 -7.28 9.04 -4.33
C ALA A 30 -7.17 9.00 -2.81
N GLY A 31 -6.11 9.58 -2.25
CA GLY A 31 -5.95 9.73 -0.81
C GLY A 31 -6.68 10.94 -0.25
N ALA A 32 -6.37 11.30 1.00
CA ALA A 32 -7.02 12.43 1.67
C ALA A 32 -6.45 13.78 1.21
N ASP A 33 -5.17 13.82 0.83
CA ASP A 33 -4.53 15.02 0.29
C ASP A 33 -4.62 15.11 -1.24
N ALA A 34 -4.58 16.33 -1.79
CA ALA A 34 -4.80 16.62 -3.22
C ALA A 34 -3.81 15.95 -4.20
N ASP A 35 -2.70 15.42 -3.71
CA ASP A 35 -1.65 14.74 -4.49
C ASP A 35 -1.39 13.30 -4.02
N GLU A 36 -2.27 12.78 -3.17
CA GLU A 36 -2.11 11.46 -2.57
C GLU A 36 -2.75 10.39 -3.45
N LEU A 37 -1.99 9.34 -3.75
CA LEU A 37 -2.47 8.15 -4.44
C LEU A 37 -2.29 6.93 -3.55
N ARG A 38 -3.32 6.10 -3.49
CA ARG A 38 -3.39 4.92 -2.65
C ARG A 38 -3.56 3.67 -3.51
N TYR A 39 -2.74 2.66 -3.22
CA TYR A 39 -2.75 1.36 -3.88
C TYR A 39 -2.72 0.27 -2.83
N ALA A 40 -3.55 -0.76 -2.95
CA ALA A 40 -3.45 -1.91 -2.07
C ALA A 40 -3.92 -3.20 -2.75
N SER A 41 -3.24 -4.30 -2.44
CA SER A 41 -3.56 -5.66 -2.89
C SER A 41 -3.90 -6.52 -1.67
N GLY A 42 -5.04 -7.21 -1.72
CA GLY A 42 -5.47 -8.18 -0.71
C GLY A 42 -5.30 -9.61 -1.20
N TYR A 43 -4.80 -10.50 -0.34
CA TYR A 43 -4.64 -11.92 -0.60
C TYR A 43 -5.17 -12.74 0.56
N ALA A 44 -5.86 -13.84 0.27
CA ALA A 44 -6.00 -14.92 1.23
C ALA A 44 -4.64 -15.62 1.34
N GLU A 45 -4.16 -15.75 2.56
CA GLU A 45 -2.92 -16.41 2.91
C GLU A 45 -3.24 -17.60 3.82
N VAL A 46 -2.46 -18.66 3.67
CA VAL A 46 -2.55 -19.83 4.55
C VAL A 46 -1.21 -19.98 5.24
N ASP A 47 -1.17 -19.73 6.54
CA ASP A 47 -0.01 -19.98 7.39
C ASP A 47 -0.24 -21.27 8.19
N GLY A 48 0.23 -22.39 7.64
CA GLY A 48 -0.02 -23.72 8.19
C GLY A 48 -1.49 -24.12 8.09
N GLU A 49 -2.17 -24.22 9.24
CA GLU A 49 -3.62 -24.54 9.32
C GLU A 49 -4.49 -23.29 9.53
N ARG A 50 -3.89 -22.10 9.60
CA ARG A 50 -4.62 -20.85 9.86
C ARG A 50 -4.84 -20.10 8.56
N GLU A 51 -6.10 -19.75 8.31
CA GLU A 51 -6.47 -18.80 7.27
C GLU A 51 -6.18 -17.38 7.77
N GLN A 52 -5.48 -16.60 6.97
CA GLN A 52 -5.18 -15.20 7.22
C GLN A 52 -5.43 -14.40 5.95
N TRP A 53 -5.59 -13.09 6.07
CA TRP A 53 -5.70 -12.17 4.97
C TRP A 53 -4.66 -11.06 5.09
N GLY A 54 -3.84 -10.92 4.06
CA GLY A 54 -2.82 -9.88 3.97
C GLY A 54 -3.27 -8.73 3.08
N LEU A 55 -3.18 -7.50 3.59
CA LEU A 55 -3.30 -6.26 2.83
C LEU A 55 -1.92 -5.62 2.67
N TYR A 56 -1.42 -5.60 1.43
CA TYR A 56 -0.17 -4.96 1.07
C TYR A 56 -0.47 -3.62 0.40
N ALA A 57 -0.08 -2.53 1.06
CA ALA A 57 -0.59 -1.22 0.72
C ALA A 57 0.52 -0.16 0.62
N TYR A 58 0.30 0.78 -0.30
CA TYR A 58 1.15 1.92 -0.58
C TYR A 58 0.32 3.19 -0.64
N THR A 59 0.76 4.20 0.11
CA THR A 59 0.24 5.56 0.03
C THR A 59 1.37 6.45 -0.47
N LEU A 60 1.16 7.13 -1.59
CA LEU A 60 2.19 7.85 -2.32
C LEU A 60 1.86 9.34 -2.38
N ARG A 61 2.86 10.18 -2.14
CA ARG A 61 2.84 11.63 -2.37
C ARG A 61 4.11 12.03 -3.13
N ALA A 62 4.13 13.22 -3.73
CA ALA A 62 5.38 13.74 -4.30
C ALA A 62 6.46 13.83 -3.21
N GLY A 63 7.55 13.07 -3.39
CA GLY A 63 8.71 13.08 -2.48
C GLY A 63 8.54 12.29 -1.18
N SER A 64 7.43 11.58 -0.98
CA SER A 64 7.20 10.77 0.22
C SER A 64 6.27 9.59 -0.07
N ASP A 65 6.50 8.47 0.62
CA ASP A 65 5.65 7.29 0.56
C ASP A 65 5.50 6.64 1.93
N VAL A 66 4.37 5.97 2.13
CA VAL A 66 4.10 5.09 3.27
C VAL A 66 3.79 3.72 2.69
N GLN A 67 4.53 2.71 3.15
CA GLN A 67 4.24 1.31 2.88
C GLN A 67 3.68 0.67 4.15
N ALA A 68 2.62 -0.12 4.00
CA ALA A 68 2.01 -0.86 5.10
C ALA A 68 1.73 -2.31 4.67
N VAL A 69 1.94 -3.23 5.60
CA VAL A 69 1.44 -4.61 5.52
C VAL A 69 0.56 -4.81 6.73
N LEU A 70 -0.71 -5.12 6.52
CA LEU A 70 -1.68 -5.36 7.57
C LEU A 70 -2.21 -6.79 7.40
N LEU A 71 -2.17 -7.55 8.48
CA LEU A 71 -2.60 -8.95 8.50
C LEU A 71 -3.85 -9.06 9.38
N THR A 72 -4.82 -9.85 8.94
CA THR A 72 -6.01 -10.17 9.74
C THR A 72 -6.31 -11.66 9.68
N ASP A 73 -6.60 -12.26 10.83
CA ASP A 73 -6.87 -13.69 10.95
C ASP A 73 -8.30 -14.07 10.52
N THR A 74 -9.13 -13.08 10.20
CA THR A 74 -10.47 -13.33 9.65
C THR A 74 -10.75 -12.46 8.43
N PRO A 75 -11.37 -13.02 7.37
CA PRO A 75 -11.81 -12.24 6.21
C PRO A 75 -12.84 -11.16 6.58
N ALA A 76 -13.65 -11.40 7.63
CA ALA A 76 -14.68 -10.47 8.09
C ALA A 76 -14.10 -9.15 8.61
N ASP A 77 -12.87 -9.18 9.14
CA ASP A 77 -12.18 -7.99 9.66
C ASP A 77 -11.41 -7.22 8.57
N PHE A 78 -11.40 -7.71 7.32
CA PHE A 78 -10.66 -7.08 6.23
C PHE A 78 -11.11 -5.64 5.96
N ASP A 79 -12.39 -5.32 6.13
CA ASP A 79 -12.90 -3.95 6.01
C ASP A 79 -12.29 -3.01 7.07
N SER A 80 -12.08 -3.51 8.29
CA SER A 80 -11.41 -2.77 9.36
C SER A 80 -9.93 -2.56 9.04
N THR A 81 -9.27 -3.58 8.47
CA THR A 81 -7.89 -3.50 7.97
C THR A 81 -7.76 -2.44 6.87
N LEU A 82 -8.69 -2.44 5.91
CA LEU A 82 -8.73 -1.44 4.84
C LEU A 82 -8.96 -0.02 5.40
N SER A 83 -9.87 0.13 6.36
CA SER A 83 -10.13 1.38 7.07
C SER A 83 -8.90 1.89 7.81
N THR A 84 -8.16 0.99 8.47
CA THR A 84 -6.92 1.30 9.18
C THR A 84 -5.87 1.86 8.22
N TRP A 85 -5.64 1.20 7.08
CA TRP A 85 -4.74 1.75 6.06
C TRP A 85 -5.22 3.11 5.54
N ARG A 86 -6.52 3.24 5.24
CA ARG A 86 -7.16 4.52 4.83
C ARG A 86 -6.98 5.64 5.84
N SER A 87 -6.80 5.32 7.12
CA SER A 87 -6.58 6.30 8.18
C SER A 87 -5.14 6.82 8.26
N LEU A 88 -4.16 6.12 7.69
CA LEU A 88 -2.75 6.54 7.73
C LEU A 88 -2.57 7.90 7.03
N ARG A 89 -1.77 8.78 7.62
CA ARG A 89 -1.48 10.13 7.12
C ARG A 89 0.02 10.37 7.09
N PHE A 90 0.47 11.18 6.14
CA PHE A 90 1.81 11.75 6.19
C PHE A 90 1.88 12.73 7.35
N THR A 91 2.89 12.57 8.21
CA THR A 91 3.25 13.64 9.13
C THR A 91 3.95 14.72 8.32
N SER A 92 3.48 15.96 8.41
CA SER A 92 4.21 17.08 7.82
C SER A 92 5.51 17.24 8.61
N SER A 93 6.63 16.80 8.02
CA SER A 93 7.95 17.19 8.50
C SER A 93 8.04 18.71 8.33
N SER A 94 7.84 19.44 9.41
CA SER A 94 8.21 20.86 9.48
C SER A 94 9.73 20.89 9.62
N GLY A 95 10.46 20.96 8.51
CA GLY A 95 11.93 20.97 8.48
C GLY A 95 12.47 21.54 7.19
#